data_AF-A0A7C1J3B7-F1
#
_entry.id   AF-A0A7C1J3B7-F1
#
_cell.length_a   1.000
_cell.length_b   1.000
_cell.length_c   1.000
_cell.angle_alpha   90.00
_cell.angle_beta   90.00
_cell.angle_gamma   90.00
#
_symmetry.space_group_name_H-M   'P 1'
#
loop_
_entity.id
_entity.type
_entity.pdbx_description
1 polymer ?
#
loop_
_entity_poly.entity_id
_entity_poly.type
_entity_poly.pdbx_seq_one_letter_code
_entity_poly.pdbx_strand_id
1 'polypeptide(L)'
;MSQIEPIPPEQARLILERAIRERCGDDWRDEDSGWVYVTGHDYMARLSKGRVNVDFYVDLLGNVSVEERAVNPAQESASTVIIVLLLLSVGIAYILARVVGWL
;
A
#
# COMPACT_ATOMS: atom_id res chain seq x y z
N MET A 1 23.87 -22.89 18.08
CA MET A 1 23.16 -21.89 17.25
C MET A 1 22.48 -22.68 16.16
N SER A 2 21.16 -22.80 16.19
CA SER A 2 20.43 -23.60 15.19
C SER A 2 20.62 -22.96 13.82
N GLN A 3 21.22 -23.69 12.89
CA GLN A 3 21.36 -23.27 11.51
C GLN A 3 19.95 -23.27 10.92
N ILE A 4 19.35 -22.09 10.78
CA ILE A 4 18.11 -21.94 10.03
C ILE A 4 18.50 -22.09 8.56
N GLU A 5 18.02 -23.14 7.92
CA GLU A 5 18.14 -23.31 6.47
C GLU A 5 16.91 -22.62 5.86
N PRO A 6 17.06 -21.40 5.30
CA PRO A 6 15.94 -20.65 4.78
C PRO A 6 15.39 -21.36 3.54
N ILE A 7 14.06 -21.31 3.37
CA ILE A 7 13.44 -21.78 2.15
C ILE A 7 14.00 -21.01 0.94
N PRO A 8 14.16 -21.65 -0.22
CA PRO A 8 14.56 -20.93 -1.42
C PRO A 8 13.44 -19.97 -1.88
N PRO A 9 13.79 -18.84 -2.54
CA PRO A 9 12.81 -17.83 -2.97
C PRO A 9 11.71 -18.40 -3.87
N GLU A 10 12.03 -19.41 -4.68
CA GLU A 10 11.07 -20.08 -5.54
C GLU A 10 9.98 -20.82 -4.75
N GLN A 11 10.35 -21.48 -3.64
CA GLN A 11 9.38 -22.11 -2.75
C GLN A 11 8.53 -21.06 -2.02
N ALA A 12 9.16 -19.97 -1.56
CA ALA A 12 8.45 -18.87 -0.92
C ALA A 12 7.36 -18.28 -1.83
N ARG A 13 7.66 -18.05 -3.12
CA ARG A 13 6.67 -17.62 -4.11
C ARG A 13 5.50 -18.58 -4.26
N LEU A 14 5.76 -19.88 -4.33
CA LEU A 14 4.69 -20.87 -4.48
C LEU A 14 3.77 -20.90 -3.26
N ILE A 15 4.35 -20.79 -2.06
CA ILE A 15 3.60 -20.70 -0.80
C ILE A 15 2.75 -19.41 -0.78
N LEU A 16 3.36 -18.28 -1.13
CA LEU A 16 2.72 -16.98 -1.20
C LEU A 16 1.55 -16.99 -2.20
N GLU A 17 1.76 -17.50 -3.41
CA GLU A 17 0.75 -17.56 -4.46
C GLU A 17 -0.42 -18.48 -4.09
N ARG A 18 -0.14 -19.59 -3.39
CA ARG A 18 -1.19 -20.44 -2.82
C ARG A 18 -2.01 -19.68 -1.78
N ALA A 19 -1.38 -18.96 -0.87
CA ALA A 19 -2.08 -18.20 0.16
C ALA A 19 -2.93 -17.05 -0.42
N ILE A 20 -2.41 -16.35 -1.43
CA ILE A 20 -3.16 -15.32 -2.15
C ILE A 20 -4.39 -15.94 -2.79
N ARG A 21 -4.24 -17.07 -3.49
CA ARG A 21 -5.35 -17.79 -4.13
C ARG A 21 -6.39 -18.28 -3.12
N GLU A 22 -5.97 -18.83 -1.99
CA GLU A 22 -6.88 -19.27 -0.92
C GLU A 22 -7.70 -18.10 -0.36
N ARG A 23 -7.11 -16.91 -0.26
CA ARG A 23 -7.77 -15.72 0.33
C ARG A 23 -8.57 -14.89 -0.68
N CYS A 24 -8.05 -14.74 -1.89
CA CYS A 24 -8.54 -13.81 -2.92
C CYS A 24 -9.32 -14.51 -4.04
N GLY A 25 -9.23 -15.85 -4.15
CA GLY A 25 -9.82 -16.66 -5.20
C GLY A 25 -8.82 -17.04 -6.30
N ASP A 26 -9.15 -18.03 -7.13
CA ASP A 26 -8.31 -18.44 -8.28
C ASP A 26 -8.13 -17.31 -9.29
N ASP A 27 -9.18 -16.51 -9.51
CA ASP A 27 -9.22 -15.45 -10.50
C ASP A 27 -8.71 -14.11 -9.95
N TRP A 28 -7.92 -14.11 -8.86
CA TRP A 28 -7.48 -12.88 -8.18
C TRP A 28 -6.65 -11.94 -9.07
N ARG A 29 -6.09 -12.43 -10.18
CA ARG A 29 -5.36 -11.62 -11.17
C ARG A 29 -6.23 -11.05 -12.27
N ASP A 30 -7.49 -11.47 -12.37
CA ASP A 30 -8.39 -11.00 -13.41
C ASP A 30 -8.84 -9.57 -13.13
N GLU A 31 -9.01 -8.76 -14.17
CA GLU A 31 -9.47 -7.37 -14.03
C GLU A 31 -10.85 -7.28 -13.34
N ASP A 32 -11.70 -8.28 -13.52
CA ASP A 32 -13.04 -8.35 -12.93
C ASP A 32 -13.05 -8.79 -11.46
N SER A 33 -11.92 -9.29 -10.93
CA SER A 33 -11.81 -9.76 -9.54
C SER A 33 -11.89 -8.62 -8.51
N GLY A 34 -11.60 -7.40 -8.96
CA GLY A 34 -11.50 -6.19 -8.15
C GLY A 34 -10.25 -6.15 -7.26
N TRP A 35 -9.34 -7.11 -7.38
CA TRP A 35 -8.04 -7.10 -6.71
C TRP A 35 -7.01 -6.43 -7.62
N VAL A 36 -6.22 -5.53 -7.02
CA VAL A 36 -5.11 -4.86 -7.69
C VAL A 36 -3.82 -5.30 -7.04
N TYR A 37 -2.91 -5.85 -7.85
CA TYR A 37 -1.56 -6.18 -7.40
C TYR A 37 -0.73 -4.90 -7.30
N VAL A 38 -0.40 -4.48 -6.08
CA VAL A 38 0.28 -3.20 -5.83
C VAL A 38 1.79 -3.37 -5.93
N THR A 39 2.33 -4.37 -5.23
CA THR A 39 3.77 -4.68 -5.23
C THR A 39 3.99 -6.09 -4.72
N GLY A 40 5.12 -6.71 -5.09
CA GLY A 40 5.55 -7.92 -4.44
C GLY A 40 6.93 -8.42 -4.86
N HIS A 41 7.46 -9.27 -4.02
CA HIS A 41 8.74 -9.94 -4.06
C HIS A 41 8.55 -11.41 -3.67
N ASP A 42 9.64 -12.17 -3.63
CA ASP A 42 9.55 -13.62 -3.43
C ASP A 42 8.97 -14.04 -2.07
N TYR A 43 9.00 -13.14 -1.07
CA TYR A 43 8.52 -13.38 0.30
C TYR A 43 7.37 -12.45 0.71
N MET A 44 6.89 -11.59 -0.18
CA MET A 44 5.84 -10.63 0.14
C MET A 44 5.01 -10.28 -1.09
N ALA A 45 3.70 -10.22 -0.95
CA ALA A 45 2.83 -9.56 -1.94
C ALA A 45 1.84 -8.65 -1.24
N ARG A 46 1.65 -7.46 -1.79
CA ARG A 46 0.59 -6.53 -1.38
C ARG A 46 -0.46 -6.46 -2.47
N LEU A 47 -1.68 -6.76 -2.09
CA LEU A 47 -2.86 -6.62 -2.92
C LEU A 47 -3.78 -5.58 -2.31
N SER A 48 -4.55 -4.89 -3.14
CA SER A 48 -5.58 -3.97 -2.67
C SER A 48 -6.92 -4.29 -3.34
N LYS A 49 -8.01 -4.11 -2.60
CA LYS A 49 -9.38 -4.21 -3.12
C LYS A 49 -10.23 -3.11 -2.51
N GLY A 50 -10.56 -2.12 -3.33
CA GLY A 50 -11.26 -0.91 -2.89
C GLY A 50 -10.48 -0.15 -1.81
N ARG A 51 -10.95 -0.21 -0.55
CA ARG A 51 -10.36 0.50 0.60
C ARG A 51 -9.61 -0.42 1.57
N VAL A 52 -9.29 -1.64 1.15
CA VAL A 52 -8.57 -2.61 1.96
C VAL A 52 -7.28 -2.98 1.24
N ASN A 53 -6.16 -2.87 1.94
CA ASN A 53 -4.89 -3.46 1.54
C ASN A 53 -4.69 -4.76 2.31
N VAL A 54 -4.28 -5.80 1.61
CA VAL A 54 -3.97 -7.10 2.17
C VAL A 54 -2.51 -7.41 1.84
N ASP A 55 -1.72 -7.59 2.89
CA ASP A 55 -0.31 -7.92 2.80
C ASP A 55 -0.11 -9.38 3.16
N PHE A 56 0.44 -10.12 2.21
CA PHE A 56 0.85 -11.49 2.37
C PHE A 56 2.36 -11.51 2.59
N TYR A 57 2.80 -12.16 3.65
CA TYR A 57 4.21 -12.35 4.00
C TYR A 57 4.51 -13.83 4.18
N VAL A 58 5.65 -14.28 3.66
CA VAL A 58 6.18 -15.61 3.93
C VAL A 58 7.50 -15.47 4.66
N ASP A 59 7.61 -16.09 5.83
CA ASP A 59 8.85 -16.14 6.60
C ASP A 59 9.85 -17.13 5.95
N LEU A 60 11.13 -17.06 6.34
CA LEU A 60 12.20 -17.94 5.89
C LEU A 60 11.95 -19.42 6.23
N LEU A 61 11.00 -19.69 7.14
CA LEU A 61 10.55 -21.03 7.51
C LEU A 61 9.30 -21.51 6.72
N GLY A 62 8.76 -20.67 5.82
CA GLY A 62 7.56 -20.99 5.04
C GLY A 62 6.23 -20.72 5.73
N ASN A 63 6.24 -20.03 6.87
CA ASN A 63 5.02 -19.59 7.54
C ASN A 63 4.42 -18.38 6.83
N VAL A 64 3.12 -18.44 6.52
CA VAL A 64 2.39 -17.33 5.89
C VAL A 64 1.71 -16.48 6.95
N SER A 65 1.94 -15.17 6.91
CA SER A 65 1.18 -14.17 7.65
C SER A 65 0.38 -13.32 6.69
N VAL A 66 -0.90 -13.09 7.00
CA VAL A 66 -1.81 -12.24 6.24
C VAL A 66 -2.21 -11.07 7.12
N GLU A 67 -1.77 -9.87 6.75
CA GLU A 67 -2.14 -8.64 7.44
C GLU A 67 -3.14 -7.85 6.60
N GLU A 68 -4.31 -7.57 7.16
CA GLU A 68 -5.31 -6.71 6.53
C GLU A 68 -5.24 -5.32 7.14
N ARG A 69 -5.02 -4.31 6.30
CA ARG A 69 -5.00 -2.90 6.70
C ARG A 69 -6.04 -2.14 5.91
N ALA A 70 -6.96 -1.48 6.62
CA ALA A 70 -7.82 -0.49 5.99
C ALA A 70 -6.93 0.63 5.42
N VAL A 71 -7.18 1.01 4.17
CA VAL A 71 -6.56 2.18 3.56
C VAL A 71 -7.02 3.37 4.38
N ASN A 72 -6.13 3.93 5.19
CA ASN A 72 -6.47 5.01 6.10
C ASN A 72 -6.83 6.26 5.28
N PRO A 73 -8.10 6.69 5.21
CA PRO A 73 -8.50 7.86 4.43
C PRO A 73 -7.87 9.15 4.95
N ALA A 74 -7.38 9.16 6.20
CA ALA A 74 -6.67 10.31 6.77
C ALA A 74 -5.33 10.58 6.07
N GLN A 75 -4.69 9.56 5.48
CA GLN A 75 -3.39 9.73 4.81
C GLN A 75 -3.53 10.38 3.43
N GLU A 76 -4.59 10.08 2.68
CA GLU A 76 -4.94 10.82 1.44
C GLU A 76 -5.41 12.24 1.76
N SER A 77 -6.19 12.41 2.82
CA SER A 77 -6.75 13.71 3.22
C SER A 77 -5.68 14.72 3.69
N ALA A 78 -4.56 14.24 4.22
CA ALA A 78 -3.47 15.09 4.69
C ALA A 78 -2.85 15.92 3.55
N SER A 79 -2.72 15.35 2.35
CA SER A 79 -2.16 16.09 1.20
C SER A 79 -3.07 17.25 0.77
N THR A 80 -4.38 17.02 0.70
CA THR A 80 -5.35 18.05 0.29
C THR A 80 -5.40 19.19 1.30
N VAL A 81 -5.42 18.91 2.60
CA VAL A 81 -5.45 19.95 3.64
C VAL A 81 -4.20 20.82 3.58
N ILE A 82 -3.02 20.22 3.39
CA ILE A 82 -1.76 20.95 3.26
C ILE A 82 -1.78 21.88 2.04
N ILE A 83 -2.25 21.40 0.89
CA ILE A 83 -2.33 22.20 -0.34
C ILE A 83 -3.30 23.37 -0.17
N VAL A 84 -4.46 23.15 0.46
CA VAL A 84 -5.44 24.21 0.73
C VAL A 84 -4.85 25.27 1.67
N LEU A 85 -4.18 24.87 2.75
CA LEU A 85 -3.52 25.81 3.67
C LEU A 85 -2.39 26.59 2.99
N LEU A 86 -1.61 25.94 2.13
CA LEU A 86 -0.55 26.58 1.35
C LEU A 86 -1.14 27.63 0.40
N LEU A 87 -2.17 27.29 -0.37
CA LEU A 87 -2.83 28.23 -1.28
C LEU A 87 -3.47 29.40 -0.53
N LEU A 88 -4.06 29.14 0.64
CA LEU A 88 -4.61 30.19 1.49
C LEU A 88 -3.51 31.14 1.97
N SER A 89 -2.37 30.60 2.42
CA SER A 89 -1.21 31.39 2.86
C SER A 89 -0.68 32.29 1.73
N VAL A 90 -0.49 31.73 0.53
CA VAL A 90 -0.07 32.48 -0.66
C VAL A 90 -1.10 33.55 -1.04
N GLY A 91 -2.39 33.22 -0.98
CA GLY A 91 -3.47 34.16 -1.24
C GLY A 91 -3.47 35.35 -0.27
N ILE A 92 -3.29 35.09 1.03
CA ILE A 92 -3.17 36.15 2.05
C ILE A 92 -1.93 37.01 1.79
N ALA A 93 -0.78 36.39 1.53
CA ALA A 93 0.45 37.12 1.22
C ALA A 93 0.29 38.01 -0.03
N TYR A 94 -0.38 37.51 -1.06
CA TYR A 94 -0.67 38.28 -2.27
C TYR A 94 -1.59 39.48 -1.99
N ILE A 95 -2.66 39.28 -1.21
CA ILE A 95 -3.56 40.38 -0.80
C ILE A 95 -2.79 41.43 -0.01
N LEU A 96 -1.96 41.03 0.95
CA LEU A 96 -1.14 41.95 1.74
C LEU A 96 -0.14 42.72 0.87
N ALA A 97 0.56 42.04 -0.04
CA ALA A 97 1.48 42.68 -0.98
C ALA A 97 0.76 43.74 -1.85
N ARG A 98 -0.46 43.44 -2.28
CA ARG A 98 -1.29 44.37 -3.06
C ARG A 98 -1.77 45.57 -2.24
N VAL A 99 -2.15 45.38 -0.97
CA VAL A 99 -2.61 46.45 -0.08
C VAL A 99 -1.45 47.40 0.30
N VAL A 100 -0.25 46.86 0.50
CA VAL A 100 0.95 47.65 0.83
C VAL A 100 1.55 48.34 -0.41
N GLY A 101 1.02 48.07 -1.61
CA GLY A 101 1.48 48.68 -2.86
C GLY A 101 2.82 48.12 -3.37
N TRP A 102 3.21 46.94 -2.89
CA TRP A 102 4.43 46.26 -3.34
C TRP A 102 4.26 45.59 -4.72
N LEU A 103 3.01 45.41 -5.14
CA LEU A 103 2.57 44.87 -6.43
C LEU A 103 1.36 45.65 -6.92
#